data_AF-A0A1B3WPT9-F1
#
_entry.id   AF-A0A1B3WPT9-F1
#
_cell.length_a   1.000
_cell.length_b   1.000
_cell.length_c   1.000
_cell.angle_alpha   90.00
_cell.angle_beta   90.00
_cell.angle_gamma   90.00
#
_symmetry.space_group_name_H-M   'P 1'
#
loop_
_entity.id
_entity.type
_entity.pdbx_description
1 polymer ?
#
loop_
_entity_poly.entity_id
_entity_poly.type
_entity_poly.pdbx_seq_one_letter_code
_entity_poly.pdbx_strand_id
1 'polypeptide(L)'
;MATTNLNIRTDKDVKEQADRIFSELGLNMTTAINMFLRTAIRENGIPFSLKLDTPNEVTAAAIEEGRRIAYDSSVKGYTNMDDLKAALEA
;
A
#
# COMPACT_ATOMS: atom_id res chain seq x y z
N MET A 1 21.13 -14.52 21.65
CA MET A 1 20.58 -14.70 20.28
C MET A 1 21.74 -14.59 19.30
N ALA A 2 21.77 -15.41 18.25
CA ALA A 2 22.78 -15.30 17.22
C ALA A 2 22.56 -13.99 16.44
N THR A 3 23.63 -13.23 16.23
CA THR A 3 23.61 -12.04 15.36
C THR A 3 24.16 -12.42 13.99
N THR A 4 23.68 -11.74 12.96
CA THR A 4 24.20 -11.87 11.60
C THR A 4 24.41 -10.47 11.01
N ASN A 5 25.39 -10.35 10.12
CA ASN A 5 25.70 -9.08 9.47
C ASN A 5 24.83 -8.90 8.23
N LEU A 6 24.24 -7.72 8.08
CA LEU A 6 23.49 -7.32 6.90
C LEU A 6 24.29 -6.27 6.13
N ASN A 7 24.65 -6.57 4.89
CA ASN A 7 25.35 -5.64 4.00
C ASN A 7 24.39 -5.14 2.92
N ILE A 8 24.21 -3.81 2.82
CA ILE A 8 23.25 -3.16 1.94
C ILE A 8 23.99 -2.17 1.06
N ARG A 9 23.79 -2.26 -0.26
CA ARG A 9 24.24 -1.24 -1.22
C ARG A 9 23.13 -0.23 -1.44
N THR A 10 23.45 1.05 -1.37
CA THR A 10 22.50 2.16 -1.58
C THR A 10 23.25 3.39 -2.09
N ASP A 11 22.51 4.38 -2.57
CA ASP A 11 23.07 5.65 -3.00
C ASP A 11 23.55 6.47 -1.80
N LYS A 12 24.69 7.15 -1.99
CA LYS A 12 25.29 7.96 -0.93
C LYS A 12 24.33 9.05 -0.44
N ASP A 13 23.69 9.76 -1.37
CA ASP A 13 22.79 10.87 -1.03
C ASP A 13 21.52 10.39 -0.33
N VAL A 14 21.02 9.20 -0.68
CA VAL A 14 19.87 8.58 -0.01
C VAL A 14 20.24 8.21 1.43
N LYS A 15 21.41 7.58 1.61
CA LYS A 15 21.91 7.22 2.93
C LYS A 15 22.08 8.46 3.83
N GLU A 16 22.70 9.52 3.31
CA GLU A 16 22.92 10.75 4.08
C GLU A 16 21.61 11.44 4.47
N GLN A 17 20.61 11.46 3.59
CA GLN A 17 19.29 12.01 3.91
C GLN A 17 18.58 11.18 4.98
N ALA A 18 18.59 9.86 4.85
CA ALA A 18 18.00 8.95 5.83
C ALA A 18 18.69 9.06 7.21
N ASP A 19 20.02 9.14 7.25
CA ASP A 19 20.79 9.31 8.49
C ASP A 19 20.39 10.59 9.23
N ARG A 20 20.15 11.71 8.52
CA ARG A 20 19.70 12.97 9.13
C ARG A 20 18.32 12.83 9.76
N ILE A 21 17.36 12.30 9.00
CA ILE A 21 15.98 12.10 9.47
C ILE A 21 15.96 11.18 10.70
N PHE A 22 16.66 10.05 10.64
CA PHE A 22 16.71 9.13 11.77
C PHE A 22 17.37 9.75 13.00
N SER A 23 18.43 10.53 12.82
CA SER A 23 19.10 11.23 13.93
C SER A 23 18.19 12.24 14.61
N GLU A 24 17.40 13.01 13.83
CA GLU A 24 16.39 13.93 14.37
C GLU A 24 15.31 13.20 15.18
N LEU A 25 15.00 11.96 14.81
CA LEU A 25 14.09 11.07 15.54
C LEU A 25 14.76 10.33 16.72
N GLY A 26 16.05 10.57 16.98
CA GLY A 26 16.81 9.89 18.05
C GLY A 26 17.19 8.43 17.72
N LEU A 27 17.26 8.09 16.44
CA LEU A 27 17.53 6.76 15.92
C LEU A 27 18.83 6.74 15.10
N ASN A 28 19.52 5.61 15.12
CA ASN A 28 20.58 5.35 14.14
C ASN A 28 20.05 4.45 13.00
N MET A 29 20.80 4.39 11.89
CA MET A 29 20.46 3.58 10.72
C MET A 29 20.17 2.12 11.09
N THR A 30 21.01 1.51 11.93
CA THR A 30 20.85 0.10 12.34
C THR A 30 19.53 -0.12 13.08
N THR A 31 19.13 0.78 13.98
CA THR A 31 17.86 0.71 14.69
C THR A 31 16.69 0.87 13.73
N ALA A 32 16.75 1.82 12.80
CA ALA A 32 15.71 2.03 11.79
C ALA A 32 15.50 0.80 10.90
N ILE A 33 16.58 0.20 10.38
CA ILE A 33 16.51 -1.03 9.56
C ILE A 33 15.97 -2.21 10.36
N ASN A 34 16.40 -2.38 11.61
CA ASN A 34 15.87 -3.45 12.47
C ASN A 34 14.38 -3.27 12.78
N MET A 35 13.91 -2.03 12.97
CA MET A 35 12.48 -1.75 13.13
C MET A 35 11.71 -2.11 11.87
N PHE A 36 12.18 -1.69 10.70
CA PHE A 36 11.56 -2.05 9.42
C PHE A 36 11.39 -3.57 9.27
N LEU A 37 12.46 -4.35 9.50
CA LEU A 37 12.42 -5.81 9.39
C LEU A 37 11.42 -6.44 10.36
N ARG A 38 11.37 -5.96 11.62
CA ARG A 38 10.43 -6.47 12.62
C ARG A 38 8.98 -6.14 12.26
N THR A 39 8.73 -4.94 11.74
CA THR A 39 7.39 -4.53 11.31
C THR A 39 6.95 -5.35 10.10
N ALA A 40 7.84 -5.58 9.13
CA ALA A 40 7.56 -6.43 7.97
C ALA A 40 7.19 -7.88 8.37
N ILE A 41 7.90 -8.45 9.34
CA ILE A 41 7.59 -9.77 9.91
C ILE A 41 6.22 -9.75 10.60
N ARG A 42 5.95 -8.72 11.42
CA ARG A 42 4.69 -8.60 12.17
C ARG A 42 3.48 -8.48 11.26
N GLU A 43 3.62 -7.76 10.14
CA GLU A 43 2.53 -7.51 9.19
C GLU A 43 2.45 -8.55 8.08
N ASN A 44 3.39 -9.50 8.03
CA ASN A 44 3.54 -10.45 6.94
C ASN A 44 3.50 -9.76 5.55
N GLY A 45 4.22 -8.64 5.44
CA GLY A 45 4.13 -7.74 4.27
C GLY A 45 5.11 -6.56 4.34
N ILE A 46 5.01 -5.63 3.40
CA ILE A 46 5.81 -4.41 3.40
C ILE A 46 5.10 -3.33 4.26
N PRO A 47 5.78 -2.76 5.28
CA PRO A 47 5.17 -1.86 6.25
C PRO A 47 5.06 -0.41 5.75
N PHE A 48 4.66 -0.25 4.48
CA PHE A 48 4.28 1.00 3.87
C PHE A 48 3.37 0.71 2.68
N SER A 49 2.53 1.68 2.29
CA SER A 49 1.58 1.48 1.20
C SER A 49 2.31 1.39 -0.14
N LEU A 50 2.24 0.23 -0.80
CA LEU A 50 2.73 0.03 -2.16
C LEU A 50 1.72 0.55 -3.18
N LYS A 51 1.52 1.88 -3.19
CA LYS A 51 0.62 2.53 -4.13
C LYS A 51 1.43 3.28 -5.18
N LEU A 52 1.12 3.01 -6.44
CA LEU A 52 1.25 4.02 -7.48
C LEU A 52 -0.03 4.85 -7.37
N ASP A 53 0.06 6.18 -7.29
CA ASP A 53 -1.13 7.06 -7.20
C ASP A 53 -2.05 6.94 -8.43
N THR A 54 -1.66 6.15 -9.42
CA THR A 54 -2.43 5.79 -10.60
C THR A 54 -3.04 4.39 -10.42
N PRO A 55 -4.38 4.24 -10.47
CA PRO A 55 -5.02 2.93 -10.57
C PRO A 55 -4.47 2.15 -11.78
N ASN A 56 -4.36 0.82 -11.66
CA ASN A 56 -4.06 -0.02 -12.83
C ASN A 56 -5.18 0.13 -13.89
N GLU A 57 -4.89 -0.22 -15.14
CA GLU A 57 -5.80 -0.01 -16.28
C GLU A 57 -7.19 -0.60 -16.04
N VAL A 58 -7.27 -1.78 -15.42
CA VAL A 58 -8.53 -2.47 -15.09
C VAL A 58 -9.35 -1.64 -14.08
N THR A 59 -8.70 -1.14 -13.04
CA THR A 59 -9.35 -0.34 -11.99
C THR A 59 -9.76 1.02 -12.53
N ALA A 60 -8.94 1.62 -13.39
CA ALA A 60 -9.27 2.88 -14.06
C ALA A 60 -10.53 2.72 -14.94
N ALA A 61 -10.58 1.67 -15.78
CA ALA A 61 -11.73 1.38 -16.62
C ALA A 61 -12.99 1.10 -15.80
N ALA A 62 -12.89 0.33 -14.71
CA ALA A 62 -14.01 0.06 -13.81
C ALA A 62 -14.54 1.32 -13.12
N ILE A 63 -13.67 2.28 -12.77
CA ILE A 63 -14.08 3.57 -12.23
C ILE A 63 -14.83 4.40 -13.29
N GLU A 64 -14.36 4.42 -14.53
CA GLU A 64 -15.04 5.12 -15.62
C GLU A 64 -16.41 4.50 -15.93
N GLU A 65 -16.48 3.17 -16.00
CA GLU A 65 -17.72 2.44 -16.16
C GLU A 65 -18.69 2.73 -15.01
N GLY A 66 -18.21 2.66 -13.76
CA GLY A 66 -18.98 2.99 -12.56
C GLY A 66 -19.59 4.39 -12.61
N ARG A 67 -18.81 5.40 -13.05
CA ARG A 67 -19.31 6.77 -13.25
C ARG A 67 -20.37 6.84 -14.35
N ARG A 68 -20.19 6.10 -15.45
CA ARG A 68 -21.16 6.06 -16.56
C ARG A 68 -22.48 5.46 -16.10
N ILE A 69 -22.45 4.31 -15.43
CA ILE A 69 -23.67 3.61 -14.99
C ILE A 69 -24.40 4.33 -13.85
N ALA A 70 -23.68 5.08 -13.01
CA ALA A 70 -24.28 5.82 -11.90
C ALA A 70 -25.31 6.87 -12.33
N TYR A 71 -25.18 7.39 -13.57
CA TYR A 71 -26.11 8.37 -14.15
C TYR A 71 -26.95 7.79 -15.29
N ASP A 72 -26.78 6.50 -15.60
CA ASP A 72 -27.51 5.82 -16.67
C ASP A 72 -28.76 5.15 -16.10
N SER A 73 -29.91 5.79 -16.28
CA SER A 73 -31.20 5.28 -15.81
C SER A 73 -31.65 3.98 -16.49
N SER A 74 -30.97 3.54 -17.56
CA SER A 74 -31.25 2.25 -18.21
C SER A 74 -30.52 1.08 -17.54
N VAL A 75 -29.53 1.35 -16.68
CA VAL A 75 -28.79 0.33 -15.95
C VAL A 75 -29.56 -0.06 -14.70
N LYS A 76 -29.66 -1.37 -14.45
CA LYS A 76 -30.36 -1.92 -13.29
C LYS A 76 -29.69 -1.48 -11.99
N GLY A 77 -30.32 -0.54 -11.28
CA GLY A 77 -29.97 -0.18 -9.91
C GLY A 77 -30.68 -1.07 -8.88
N TYR A 78 -30.15 -1.05 -7.66
CA TYR A 78 -30.72 -1.79 -6.52
C TYR A 78 -30.96 -0.83 -5.36
N THR A 79 -32.13 -0.89 -4.73
CA THR A 79 -32.52 -0.01 -3.62
C THR A 79 -32.45 -0.68 -2.25
N ASN A 80 -32.17 -1.98 -2.21
CA ASN A 80 -31.98 -2.74 -0.99
C ASN A 80 -30.77 -3.69 -1.10
N MET A 81 -30.24 -4.11 0.04
CA MET A 81 -29.04 -4.93 0.14
C MET A 81 -29.27 -6.37 -0.34
N ASP A 82 -30.48 -6.91 -0.14
CA ASP A 82 -30.80 -8.30 -0.45
C ASP A 82 -30.78 -8.54 -1.97
N ASP A 83 -31.42 -7.66 -2.73
CA ASP A 83 -31.44 -7.70 -4.20
C ASP A 83 -30.04 -7.46 -4.80
N LEU A 84 -29.24 -6.59 -4.17
CA LEU A 84 -27.85 -6.34 -4.59
C LEU A 84 -27.00 -7.61 -4.40
N LYS A 85 -27.09 -8.26 -3.23
CA LYS A 85 -26.33 -9.49 -2.96
C LYS A 85 -26.74 -10.62 -3.90
N ALA A 86 -28.03 -10.81 -4.10
CA ALA A 86 -28.55 -11.82 -5.02
C ALA A 86 -28.00 -11.63 -6.45
N ALA A 87 -27.73 -10.40 -6.88
CA ALA A 87 -27.13 -10.10 -8.17
C ALA A 87 -25.61 -10.27 -8.25
N LEU A 88 -24.90 -10.21 -7.13
CA LEU A 88 -23.44 -10.37 -7.06
C LEU A 88 -23.01 -11.83 -6.88
N GLU A 89 -23.89 -12.68 -6.35
CA GLU A 89 -23.67 -14.11 -6.13
C GLU A 89 -24.18 -15.00 -7.27
N ALA A 90 -24.82 -14.42 -8.30
CA ALA A 90 -25.32 -15.10 -9.49
C ALA A 90 -24.25 -15.23 -10.58
#